data_AF-V5H9D8-F1
#
_entry.id   AF-V5H9D8-F1
#
_cell.length_a   1.000
_cell.length_b   1.000
_cell.length_c   1.000
_cell.angle_alpha   90.00
_cell.angle_beta   90.00
_cell.angle_gamma   90.00
#
_symmetry.space_group_name_H-M   'P 1'
#
loop_
_entity.id
_entity.type
_entity.pdbx_description
1 polymer ?
#
loop_
_entity_poly.entity_id
_entity_poly.type
_entity_poly.pdbx_seq_one_letter_code
_entity_poly.pdbx_strand_id
1 'polypeptide(L)' 'MYLTHLVLASLVAAAIAEVGSTTTQQNETHTDAWKTVSQNETFYLMYRSYEYDAGTGGTGKCVSVKLCDKK' A
#
# COMPACT_ATOMS: atom_id res chain seq x y z
N MET A 1 -39.71 -20.66 20.89
CA MET A 1 -40.07 -20.06 19.58
C MET A 1 -39.33 -18.75 19.45
N TYR A 2 -38.73 -18.34 18.34
CA TYR A 2 -38.34 -19.00 17.10
C TYR A 2 -37.44 -17.96 16.41
N LEU A 3 -36.20 -18.33 16.14
CA LEU A 3 -35.51 -18.09 14.87
C LEU A 3 -35.66 -16.69 14.22
N THR A 4 -34.70 -15.80 14.46
CA THR A 4 -34.39 -14.69 13.52
C THR A 4 -32.94 -14.77 13.05
N HIS A 5 -32.52 -15.97 12.63
CA HIS A 5 -31.52 -16.11 11.59
C HIS A 5 -32.26 -16.23 10.25
N LEU A 6 -31.68 -15.61 9.21
CA LEU A 6 -32.13 -15.56 7.80
C LEU A 6 -33.09 -14.42 7.45
N VAL A 7 -32.52 -13.26 7.12
CA VAL A 7 -33.03 -12.51 5.97
C VAL A 7 -32.07 -12.78 4.82
N LEU A 8 -32.63 -13.49 3.86
CA LEU A 8 -32.03 -14.12 2.70
C LEU A 8 -31.64 -13.07 1.65
N ALA A 9 -30.58 -13.41 0.92
CA ALA A 9 -30.05 -12.76 -0.26
C ALA A 9 -31.09 -12.43 -1.33
N SER A 10 -30.95 -11.24 -1.96
CA SER A 10 -30.82 -11.07 -3.42
C SER A 10 -31.11 -9.62 -3.81
N LEU A 11 -30.11 -8.89 -4.34
CA LEU A 11 -30.40 -7.83 -5.31
C LEU A 11 -29.27 -7.75 -6.35
N VAL A 12 -29.50 -8.53 -7.41
CA VAL A 12 -29.27 -8.27 -8.84
C VAL A 12 -28.07 -7.40 -9.23
N ALA A 13 -27.15 -8.04 -9.96
CA ALA A 13 -26.13 -7.41 -10.78
C ALA A 13 -26.73 -6.41 -11.78
N ALA A 14 -26.47 -5.12 -11.57
CA ALA A 14 -26.64 -4.06 -12.58
C ALA A 14 -25.87 -2.79 -12.16
N ALA A 15 -24.54 -2.86 -12.21
CA ALA A 15 -23.68 -1.66 -12.22
C ALA A 15 -22.37 -1.91 -13.00
N ILE A 16 -22.43 -2.76 -14.03
CA ILE A 16 -21.34 -2.96 -14.99
C ILE A 16 -21.83 -2.43 -16.35
N ALA A 17 -22.06 -1.13 -16.40
CA ALA A 17 -22.15 -0.40 -17.66
C ALA A 17 -21.83 1.06 -17.37
N GLU A 18 -20.87 1.58 -18.14
CA GLU A 18 -20.70 3.00 -18.41
C GLU A 18 -20.09 3.88 -17.30
N VAL A 19 -18.77 3.73 -17.08
CA VAL A 19 -17.92 4.92 -17.23
C VAL A 19 -16.86 4.56 -18.24
N GLY A 20 -17.01 5.11 -19.44
CA GLY A 20 -16.10 4.96 -20.55
C GLY A 20 -14.66 5.08 -20.08
N SER A 21 -13.91 4.03 -20.38
CA SER A 21 -12.46 3.95 -20.27
C SER A 21 -11.82 5.01 -21.16
N THR A 22 -11.79 6.25 -20.68
CA THR A 22 -10.92 7.34 -21.13
C THR A 22 -10.18 7.92 -19.93
N THR A 23 -9.74 7.07 -19.01
CA THR A 23 -8.48 7.36 -18.34
C THR A 23 -7.42 6.96 -19.35
N THR A 24 -6.80 7.96 -19.99
CA THR A 24 -5.46 7.80 -20.53
C THR A 24 -4.69 6.95 -19.53
N GLN A 25 -4.29 5.75 -19.92
CA GLN A 25 -3.26 5.02 -19.17
C GLN A 25 -2.07 5.97 -19.18
N GLN A 26 -1.92 6.75 -18.10
CA GLN A 26 -0.62 7.29 -17.81
C GLN A 26 0.27 6.07 -17.78
N ASN A 27 1.33 6.06 -18.59
CA ASN A 27 2.39 5.08 -18.46
C ASN A 27 2.98 5.28 -17.07
N GLU A 28 2.30 4.74 -16.05
CA GLU A 28 2.76 4.73 -14.69
C GLU A 28 4.02 3.86 -14.72
N THR A 29 5.16 4.52 -14.63
CA THR A 29 6.43 3.86 -14.41
C THR A 29 6.37 3.24 -13.02
N HIS A 30 5.81 2.03 -12.94
CA HIS A 30 5.78 1.27 -11.71
C HIS A 30 7.21 1.08 -11.20
N THR A 31 7.43 1.42 -9.93
CA THR A 31 8.73 1.21 -9.28
C THR A 31 8.80 -0.23 -8.79
N ASP A 32 9.80 -0.96 -9.27
CA ASP A 32 10.07 -2.31 -8.81
C ASP A 32 10.65 -2.27 -7.39
N ALA A 33 9.89 -2.80 -6.44
CA ALA A 33 10.28 -2.87 -5.04
C ALA A 33 11.53 -3.73 -4.83
N TRP A 34 11.64 -4.87 -5.52
CA TRP A 34 12.79 -5.77 -5.41
C TRP A 34 14.07 -5.12 -5.95
N LYS A 35 13.95 -4.42 -7.08
CA LYS A 35 15.05 -3.64 -7.64
C LYS A 35 15.51 -2.53 -6.69
N THR A 36 14.62 -1.95 -5.89
CA THR A 36 14.95 -0.89 -4.94
C THR A 36 15.67 -1.44 -3.71
N VAL A 37 15.15 -2.50 -3.09
CA VAL A 37 15.75 -3.08 -1.86
C VAL A 37 17.04 -3.84 -2.11
N SER A 38 17.35 -4.20 -3.36
CA SER A 38 18.58 -4.89 -3.75
C SER A 38 19.78 -3.96 -3.99
N GLN A 39 19.59 -2.64 -3.88
CA GLN A 39 20.67 -1.68 -4.11
C GLN A 39 21.64 -1.66 -2.93
N ASN A 40 22.95 -1.59 -3.22
CA ASN A 40 24.00 -1.43 -2.21
C ASN A 40 24.20 0.05 -1.82
N GLU A 41 23.09 0.77 -1.66
CA GLU A 41 23.08 2.17 -1.25
C GLU A 41 22.44 2.31 0.14
N THR A 42 22.66 3.46 0.77
CA THR A 42 21.98 3.80 2.03
C THR A 42 20.85 4.77 1.74
N PHE A 43 19.64 4.39 2.12
CA PHE A 43 18.45 5.22 1.95
C PHE A 43 18.15 5.97 3.24
N TYR A 44 17.85 7.26 3.13
CA TYR A 44 17.51 8.12 4.26
C TYR A 44 16.04 8.54 4.18
N LEU A 45 15.34 8.47 5.31
CA LEU A 45 13.97 8.98 5.40
C LEU A 45 14.01 10.50 5.56
N MET A 46 13.87 11.20 4.43
CA MET A 46 13.89 12.67 4.41
C MET A 46 12.56 13.28 4.83
N TYR A 47 11.45 12.65 4.47
CA TYR A 47 10.10 13.14 4.73
C TYR A 47 9.17 12.01 5.14
N ARG A 48 8.28 12.29 6.10
CA ARG A 48 7.11 11.47 6.42
C ARG A 48 5.95 12.40 6.79
N SER A 49 4.73 11.98 6.44
CA SER A 49 3.50 12.74 6.70
C SER A 49 2.96 12.59 8.13
N TYR A 50 3.56 11.72 8.95
CA TYR A 50 3.12 11.42 10.31
C TYR A 50 4.27 11.48 11.30
N GLU A 51 3.99 11.85 12.55
CA GLU A 51 5.05 12.14 13.53
C GLU A 51 5.59 10.92 14.26
N TYR A 52 4.83 9.84 14.43
CA TYR A 52 5.22 8.70 15.27
C TYR A 52 5.24 7.39 14.51
N ASP A 53 6.37 6.68 14.56
CA ASP A 53 6.54 5.34 14.00
C ASP A 53 7.35 4.47 15.00
N ALA A 54 6.72 3.44 15.57
CA ALA A 54 7.39 2.61 16.57
C ALA A 54 8.59 1.81 16.00
N GLY A 55 8.56 1.43 14.72
CA GLY A 55 9.63 0.67 14.06
C GLY A 55 10.91 1.46 13.87
N THR A 56 10.83 2.79 13.90
CA THR A 56 11.95 3.73 13.75
C THR A 56 12.26 4.49 15.04
N GLY A 57 11.71 4.05 16.19
CA GLY A 57 11.96 4.67 17.50
C GLY A 57 11.01 5.81 17.86
N GLY A 58 9.77 5.77 17.38
CA GLY A 58 8.71 6.74 17.64
C GLY A 58 8.89 8.03 16.85
N THR A 59 9.25 9.11 17.55
CA THR A 59 9.53 10.43 16.95
C THR A 59 10.96 10.58 16.45
N GLY A 60 11.68 9.45 16.33
CA GLY A 60 13.08 9.36 15.89
C GLY A 60 13.38 10.14 14.61
N LYS A 61 14.56 10.76 14.59
CA LYS A 61 15.12 11.49 13.44
C LYS A 61 16.31 10.72 12.86
N CYS A 62 16.79 11.16 11.70
CA CYS A 62 17.99 10.58 11.06
C CYS A 62 17.84 9.08 10.74
N VAL A 63 16.64 8.66 10.33
CA VAL A 63 16.36 7.26 10.00
C VAL A 63 17.01 6.91 8.67
N SER A 64 17.78 5.82 8.65
CA SER A 64 18.41 5.28 7.45
C SER A 64 18.30 3.77 7.38
N VAL A 65 18.27 3.21 6.18
CA VAL A 65 18.32 1.77 5.93
C VAL A 65 19.38 1.44 4.89
N LYS A 66 20.11 0.36 5.14
CA LYS A 66 21.06 -0.24 4.19
C LYS A 66 20.81 -1.75 4.18
N LEU A 67 20.84 -2.35 3.00
CA LEU A 67 20.78 -3.81 2.90
C LEU A 67 22.05 -4.40 3.53
N CYS A 68 21.86 -5.21 4.56
CA CYS A 68 22.94 -5.94 5.22
C CYS A 68 23.06 -7.35 4.63
N ASP A 69 24.28 -7.86 4.55
CA ASP A 69 24.50 -9.25 4.21
C ASP A 69 23.85 -10.17 5.25
N LYS A 70 23.29 -11.28 4.77
CA LYS A 70 22.83 -12.35 5.66
C LYS A 70 24.05 -12.96 6.33
N LYS A 71 24.12 -12.85 7.66
CA LYS A 71 25.08 -13.57 8.49
C LYS A 71 24.69 -15.04 8.63
#